data_AF-A0A832AZC6-F1
#
_entry.id   AF-A0A832AZC6-F1
#
_cell.length_a   1.000
_cell.length_b   1.000
_cell.length_c   1.000
_cell.angle_alpha   90.00
_cell.angle_beta   90.00
_cell.angle_gamma   90.00
#
_symmetry.space_group_name_H-M   'P 1'
#
loop_
_entity.id
_entity.type
_entity.pdbx_description
1 polymer ?
#
loop_
_entity_poly.entity_id
_entity_poly.type
_entity_poly.pdbx_seq_one_letter_code
_entity_poly.pdbx_strand_id
1 'polypeptide(L)'
;MMGVNPSLIVRDKPYTKEELMEALRLAISAELDAINLYEQMAKFTQDEKCKKMFLDVAKEEKTHVGEFLALLLSLDIQQVKELKEGFKEVEEETGIKTTL
;
A
#
# COMPACT_ATOMS: atom_id res chain seq x y z
N MET A 1 3.60 -8.11 5.73
CA MET A 1 2.58 -9.18 5.95
C MET A 1 3.04 -10.49 5.34
N MET A 2 2.83 -11.65 5.99
CA MET A 2 3.17 -12.96 5.42
C MET A 2 1.93 -13.66 4.87
N GLY A 3 2.08 -14.37 3.75
CA GLY A 3 1.04 -15.25 3.21
C GLY A 3 0.63 -16.33 4.21
N VAL A 4 -0.58 -16.84 4.09
CA VAL A 4 -1.08 -17.93 4.94
C VAL A 4 -0.46 -19.24 4.46
N ASN A 5 0.04 -20.06 5.40
CA ASN A 5 0.51 -21.41 5.08
C ASN A 5 -0.61 -22.19 4.35
N PRO A 6 -0.37 -22.74 3.14
CA PRO A 6 -1.40 -23.42 2.36
C PRO A 6 -2.11 -24.55 3.11
N SER A 7 -1.44 -25.24 4.03
CA SER A 7 -2.07 -26.31 4.82
C SER A 7 -3.14 -25.82 5.79
N LEU A 8 -3.20 -24.51 6.06
CA LEU A 8 -4.18 -23.87 6.93
C LEU A 8 -5.32 -23.20 6.13
N ILE A 9 -5.24 -23.18 4.79
CA ILE A 9 -6.27 -22.55 3.97
C ILE A 9 -7.44 -23.53 3.84
N VAL A 10 -8.55 -23.19 4.51
CA VAL A 10 -9.80 -23.99 4.51
C VAL A 10 -10.95 -23.30 3.77
N ARG A 11 -10.69 -22.15 3.13
CA ARG A 11 -11.70 -21.37 2.39
C ARG A 11 -11.98 -22.00 1.03
N ASP A 12 -13.26 -22.15 0.68
CA ASP A 12 -13.74 -22.71 -0.59
C ASP A 12 -14.44 -21.66 -1.49
N LYS A 13 -15.04 -20.64 -0.89
CA LYS A 13 -15.79 -19.59 -1.60
C LYS A 13 -14.91 -18.41 -2.02
N PRO A 14 -15.24 -17.75 -3.15
CA PRO A 14 -14.60 -16.50 -3.55
C PRO A 14 -14.86 -15.39 -2.52
N TYR A 15 -14.12 -14.28 -2.64
CA TYR A 15 -14.41 -13.08 -1.85
C TYR A 15 -15.79 -12.52 -2.20
N THR A 16 -16.52 -12.10 -1.17
CA THR A 16 -17.61 -11.15 -1.31
C THR A 16 -17.05 -9.78 -1.72
N LYS A 17 -17.92 -8.85 -2.13
CA LYS A 17 -17.50 -7.49 -2.46
C LYS A 17 -16.81 -6.79 -1.27
N GLU A 18 -17.29 -7.02 -0.06
CA GLU A 18 -16.74 -6.44 1.17
C GLU A 18 -15.33 -6.98 1.45
N GLU A 19 -15.18 -8.30 1.45
CA GLU A 19 -13.89 -8.96 1.67
C GLU A 19 -12.87 -8.60 0.57
N LEU A 20 -13.31 -8.34 -0.66
CA LEU A 20 -12.42 -7.87 -1.72
C LEU A 20 -11.85 -6.47 -1.40
N MET A 21 -12.67 -5.56 -0.87
CA MET A 21 -12.19 -4.24 -0.43
C MET A 21 -11.22 -4.38 0.75
N GLU A 22 -11.48 -5.28 1.68
CA GLU A 22 -10.54 -5.61 2.78
C GLU A 22 -9.22 -6.16 2.25
N ALA A 23 -9.25 -7.08 1.28
CA ALA A 23 -8.07 -7.64 0.66
C ALA A 23 -7.23 -6.56 -0.05
N LEU A 24 -7.87 -5.57 -0.69
CA LEU A 24 -7.17 -4.44 -1.30
C LEU A 24 -6.51 -3.52 -0.26
N ARG A 25 -7.18 -3.22 0.87
CA ARG A 25 -6.56 -2.48 1.98
C ARG A 25 -5.37 -3.23 2.58
N LEU A 26 -5.48 -4.55 2.64
CA LEU A 26 -4.42 -5.43 3.11
C LEU A 26 -3.23 -5.46 2.14
N ALA A 27 -3.48 -5.47 0.83
CA ALA A 27 -2.45 -5.35 -0.19
C ALA A 27 -1.71 -4.01 -0.08
N ILE A 28 -2.43 -2.88 0.01
CA ILE A 28 -1.82 -1.55 0.23
C ILE A 28 -0.92 -1.56 1.48
N SER A 29 -1.39 -2.17 2.57
CA SER A 29 -0.62 -2.28 3.81
C SER A 29 0.65 -3.12 3.64
N ALA A 30 0.59 -4.19 2.83
CA ALA A 30 1.75 -5.02 2.52
C ALA A 30 2.79 -4.26 1.68
N GLU A 31 2.35 -3.46 0.71
CA GLU A 31 3.27 -2.64 -0.09
C GLU A 31 3.94 -1.54 0.76
N LEU A 32 3.20 -0.88 1.65
CA LEU A 32 3.77 0.10 2.59
C LEU A 32 4.79 -0.52 3.56
N ASP A 33 4.55 -1.75 4.02
CA ASP A 33 5.49 -2.53 4.83
C ASP A 33 6.77 -2.86 4.02
N ALA A 34 6.62 -3.28 2.76
CA ALA A 34 7.73 -3.57 1.86
C ALA A 34 8.58 -2.33 1.55
N ILE A 35 7.95 -1.18 1.29
CA ILE A 35 8.65 0.10 1.10
C ILE A 35 9.55 0.40 2.30
N ASN A 36 8.98 0.37 3.51
CA ASN A 36 9.72 0.63 4.74
C ASN A 36 10.88 -0.37 4.92
N LEU A 37 10.63 -1.65 4.68
CA LEU A 37 11.63 -2.71 4.79
C LEU A 37 12.81 -2.48 3.85
N TYR A 38 12.56 -2.24 2.57
CA TYR A 38 13.62 -2.07 1.58
C TYR A 38 14.38 -0.76 1.77
N GLU A 39 13.71 0.34 2.13
CA GLU A 39 14.40 1.59 2.47
C GLU A 39 15.31 1.45 3.70
N GLN A 40 14.89 0.67 4.71
CA GLN A 40 15.73 0.34 5.86
C GLN A 40 16.93 -0.53 5.46
N MET A 41 16.74 -1.56 4.65
CA MET A 41 17.83 -2.40 4.14
C MET A 41 18.84 -1.58 3.32
N ALA A 42 18.36 -0.70 2.45
CA ALA A 42 19.19 0.22 1.67
C ALA A 42 20.01 1.16 2.55
N LYS A 43 19.45 1.61 3.69
CA LYS A 43 20.15 2.49 4.64
C LYS A 43 21.34 1.81 5.32
N PHE A 44 21.24 0.50 5.60
CA PHE A 44 22.24 -0.23 6.41
C PHE A 44 23.20 -1.10 5.59
N THR A 45 22.99 -1.27 4.27
CA THR A 45 23.95 -1.95 3.39
C THR A 45 25.10 -1.03 2.98
N GLN A 46 26.31 -1.60 2.89
CA GLN A 46 27.50 -0.94 2.32
C GLN A 46 27.75 -1.36 0.86
N ASP A 47 27.07 -2.40 0.37
CA ASP A 47 27.17 -2.80 -1.04
C ASP A 47 26.26 -1.90 -1.89
N GLU A 48 26.89 -1.06 -2.71
CA GLU A 48 26.21 -0.09 -3.57
C GLU A 48 25.30 -0.73 -4.64
N LYS A 49 25.61 -1.95 -5.10
CA LYS A 49 24.74 -2.67 -6.04
C LYS A 49 23.46 -3.13 -5.34
N CYS A 50 23.59 -3.69 -4.14
CA CYS A 50 22.44 -4.08 -3.32
C CYS A 50 21.61 -2.86 -2.91
N LYS A 51 22.27 -1.76 -2.52
CA LYS A 51 21.60 -0.49 -2.18
C LYS A 51 20.74 0.02 -3.32
N LYS A 52 21.30 0.06 -4.53
CA LYS A 52 20.57 0.44 -5.74
C LYS A 52 19.35 -0.46 -5.93
N MET A 53 19.51 -1.77 -5.85
CA MET A 53 18.40 -2.70 -6.03
C MET A 53 17.30 -2.53 -4.98
N PHE A 54 17.64 -2.36 -3.70
CA PHE A 54 16.64 -2.12 -2.67
C PHE A 54 15.84 -0.83 -2.91
N LEU A 55 16.50 0.25 -3.33
CA LEU A 55 15.82 1.51 -3.63
C LEU A 55 14.97 1.44 -4.90
N ASP A 56 15.44 0.73 -5.93
CA ASP A 56 14.69 0.51 -7.16
C ASP A 56 13.42 -0.32 -6.88
N VAL A 57 13.53 -1.41 -6.10
CA VAL A 57 12.36 -2.22 -5.69
C VAL A 57 11.42 -1.40 -4.81
N ALA A 58 11.92 -0.67 -3.80
CA ALA A 58 11.08 0.19 -2.96
C ALA A 58 10.30 1.24 -3.77
N LYS A 59 10.85 1.70 -4.89
CA LYS A 59 10.17 2.61 -5.81
C LYS A 59 9.04 1.90 -6.57
N GLU A 60 9.24 0.67 -7.01
CA GLU A 60 8.21 -0.14 -7.67
C GLU A 60 7.04 -0.42 -6.72
N GLU A 61 7.30 -0.73 -5.45
CA GLU A 61 6.21 -0.95 -4.47
C GLU A 61 5.37 0.31 -4.23
N LYS A 62 5.95 1.52 -4.34
CA LYS A 62 5.18 2.79 -4.31
C LYS A 62 4.22 2.90 -5.49
N THR A 63 4.56 2.34 -6.65
CA THR A 63 3.65 2.23 -7.78
C THR A 63 2.53 1.23 -7.47
N HIS A 64 2.84 0.06 -6.89
CA HIS A 64 1.84 -0.93 -6.50
C HIS A 64 0.84 -0.39 -5.46
N VAL A 65 1.27 0.46 -4.51
CA VAL A 65 0.35 1.21 -3.63
C VAL A 65 -0.70 1.97 -4.44
N GLY A 66 -0.27 2.67 -5.50
CA GLY A 66 -1.15 3.41 -6.40
C GLY A 66 -2.13 2.51 -7.17
N GLU A 67 -1.65 1.36 -7.65
CA GLU A 67 -2.48 0.38 -8.38
C GLU A 67 -3.60 -0.19 -7.50
N PHE A 68 -3.27 -0.64 -6.29
CA PHE A 68 -4.27 -1.17 -5.36
C PHE A 68 -5.20 -0.08 -4.83
N LEU A 69 -4.69 1.13 -4.58
CA LEU A 69 -5.54 2.25 -4.19
C LEU A 69 -6.54 2.60 -5.30
N ALA A 70 -6.12 2.62 -6.56
CA ALA A 70 -7.02 2.88 -7.68
C ALA A 70 -8.17 1.85 -7.75
N LEU A 71 -7.87 0.56 -7.56
CA LEU A 71 -8.88 -0.50 -7.47
C LEU A 71 -9.81 -0.28 -6.27
N LEU A 72 -9.28 0.02 -5.09
CA LEU A 72 -10.08 0.27 -3.89
C LEU A 72 -11.04 1.44 -4.08
N LEU A 73 -10.57 2.56 -4.60
CA LEU A 73 -11.38 3.76 -4.86
C LEU A 73 -12.48 3.51 -5.90
N SER A 74 -12.29 2.55 -6.81
CA SER A 74 -13.34 2.15 -7.76
C SER A 74 -14.49 1.36 -7.10
N LEU A 75 -14.23 0.73 -5.94
CA LEU A 75 -15.18 -0.13 -5.22
C LEU A 75 -15.79 0.52 -4.00
N ASP A 76 -15.04 1.41 -3.33
CA ASP A 76 -15.39 2.06 -2.05
C ASP A 76 -15.56 3.58 -2.22
N ILE A 77 -16.81 4.00 -2.48
CA ILE A 77 -17.16 5.42 -2.66
C ILE A 77 -16.98 6.22 -1.35
N GLN A 78 -17.14 5.58 -0.19
CA GLN A 78 -16.90 6.24 1.09
C GLN A 78 -15.42 6.57 1.23
N GLN A 79 -14.52 5.65 0.89
CA GLN A 79 -13.08 5.91 0.89
C GLN A 79 -12.70 7.09 -0.01
N VAL A 80 -13.34 7.26 -1.18
CA VAL A 80 -13.13 8.45 -2.05
C VAL A 80 -13.51 9.74 -1.34
N LYS A 81 -14.65 9.77 -0.65
CA LYS A 81 -15.12 10.95 0.08
C LYS A 81 -14.16 11.30 1.22
N GLU A 82 -13.80 10.32 2.04
CA GLU A 82 -12.93 10.54 3.20
C GLU A 82 -11.49 10.87 2.79
N LEU A 83 -10.99 10.34 1.66
CA LEU A 83 -9.66 10.70 1.14
C LEU A 83 -9.61 12.17 0.73
N LYS A 84 -10.68 12.70 0.10
CA LYS A 84 -10.78 14.12 -0.25
C LYS A 84 -10.87 15.01 0.97
N GLU A 85 -11.65 14.62 1.99
CA GLU A 85 -11.73 15.39 3.23
C GLU A 85 -10.38 15.42 3.95
N GLY A 86 -9.68 14.28 4.03
CA GLY A 86 -8.35 14.23 4.64
C GLY A 86 -7.34 15.14 3.94
N PHE A 87 -7.40 15.28 2.62
CA PHE A 87 -6.53 16.22 1.89
C PHE A 87 -6.82 17.67 2.26
N LYS A 88 -8.10 18.02 2.37
CA LYS A 88 -8.56 19.35 2.79
C LYS A 88 -8.18 19.63 4.24
N GLU A 89 -8.35 18.68 5.14
CA GLU A 89 -7.98 18.80 6.56
C GLU A 89 -6.47 19.05 6.73
N VAL A 90 -5.61 18.34 5.98
CA VAL A 90 -4.15 18.60 5.99
C VAL A 90 -3.83 20.02 5.52
N GLU A 91 -4.49 20.51 4.46
CA GLU A 91 -4.30 21.89 4.00
C GLU A 91 -4.75 22.91 5.04
N GLU A 92 -5.91 22.70 5.67
CA GLU A 92 -6.47 23.59 6.69
C GLU A 92 -5.60 23.65 7.96
N GLU A 93 -5.11 22.49 8.44
CA GLU A 93 -4.35 22.39 9.70
C GLU A 93 -2.86 22.72 9.54
N THR A 94 -2.27 22.46 8.37
CA THR A 94 -0.80 22.56 8.18
C THR A 94 -0.38 23.52 7.07
N GLY A 95 -1.30 23.94 6.20
CA GLY A 95 -1.00 24.72 4.99
C GLY A 95 -0.36 23.92 3.86
N ILE A 96 -0.13 22.61 4.02
CA ILE A 96 0.44 21.74 2.99
C ILE A 96 -0.63 21.41 1.94
N LYS A 97 -0.38 21.82 0.70
CA LYS A 97 -1.24 21.47 -0.45
C LYS A 97 -0.79 20.14 -1.04
N THR A 98 -1.66 19.13 -0.97
CA THR A 98 -1.42 17.81 -1.59
C THR A 98 -2.07 17.74 -2.95
N THR A 99 -1.31 17.37 -3.98
CA THR A 99 -1.80 17.15 -5.34
C THR A 99 -1.55 15.70 -5.76
N LEU A 100 -2.56 15.06 -6.36
CA LEU A 100 -2.45 13.77 -7.05
C LEU A 100 -2.51 13.97 -8.56
#